data_AF-A0A2A5YU57-F1
#
_entry.id   AF-A0A2A5YU57-F1
#
_cell.length_a   1.000
_cell.length_b   1.000
_cell.length_c   1.000
_cell.angle_alpha   90.00
_cell.angle_beta   90.00
_cell.angle_gamma   90.00
#
_symmetry.space_group_name_H-M   'P 1'
#
loop_
_entity.id
_entity.type
_entity.pdbx_description
1 polymer ?
#
loop_
_entity_poly.entity_id
_entity_poly.type
_entity_poly.pdbx_seq_one_letter_code
_entity_poly.pdbx_strand_id
1 'polypeptide(L)'
;MTEIPEHLLKRSKEAKAQADGVPAPSADAGASSDDDGETIPRSLLEQSQQGGAPAPAGGGVATIAPPAMAGPSGNTHRLLTVVKSGSIQDVKATPGDKVHVWPHLLAAEFTAALFITAFALVFSLFINAPLLELANHNATPNPSKAPWYFLGLQELLTMFDPMIAGVTIPGIVLVLLGFAPYIDRNPSNAPEDRKFAISIQTIHLMFWAVLVIIGSFFRGQGFNFTYPWDTGLHGIFHL
;
A
#
# COMPACT_ATOMS: atom_id res chain seq x y z
N MET A 1 51.62 -6.06 6.32
CA MET A 1 51.74 -5.04 5.27
C MET A 1 51.26 -5.67 3.99
N THR A 2 50.03 -5.38 3.58
CA THR A 2 49.38 -6.06 2.44
C THR A 2 49.61 -5.18 1.22
N GLU A 3 50.50 -5.63 0.32
CA GLU A 3 50.82 -4.90 -0.91
C GLU A 3 49.57 -4.81 -1.80
N ILE A 4 49.16 -3.58 -2.11
CA ILE A 4 48.04 -3.31 -3.01
C ILE A 4 48.51 -3.65 -4.43
N PRO A 5 47.83 -4.56 -5.16
CA PRO A 5 48.29 -5.03 -6.46
C PRO A 5 48.28 -3.90 -7.50
N GLU A 6 49.40 -3.74 -8.23
CA GLU A 6 49.73 -2.56 -9.06
C GLU A 6 48.69 -2.20 -10.14
N HIS A 7 47.92 -3.18 -10.63
CA HIS A 7 46.91 -2.94 -11.65
C HIS A 7 45.74 -2.05 -11.16
N LEU A 8 45.46 -2.03 -9.84
CA LEU A 8 44.44 -1.15 -9.25
C LEU A 8 44.93 0.29 -9.14
N LEU A 9 46.24 0.49 -8.98
CA LEU A 9 46.85 1.81 -8.99
C LEU A 9 46.91 2.41 -10.40
N LYS A 10 47.10 1.59 -11.43
CA LYS A 10 47.01 2.04 -12.83
C LYS A 10 45.61 2.48 -13.21
N ARG A 11 44.60 1.65 -12.91
CA ARG A 11 43.20 1.96 -13.25
C ARG A 11 42.67 3.19 -12.50
N SER A 12 43.09 3.40 -11.25
CA SER A 12 42.72 4.62 -10.50
C SER A 12 43.42 5.87 -11.04
N LYS A 13 44.67 5.77 -11.51
CA LYS A 13 45.37 6.89 -12.18
C LYS A 13 44.75 7.25 -13.53
N GLU A 14 44.33 6.27 -14.32
CA GLU A 14 43.64 6.48 -15.59
C GLU A 14 42.25 7.11 -15.39
N ALA A 15 41.50 6.67 -14.37
CA ALA A 15 40.22 7.29 -14.00
C ALA A 15 40.39 8.73 -13.49
N LYS A 16 41.49 9.03 -12.79
CA LYS A 16 41.81 10.39 -12.33
C LYS A 16 42.25 11.30 -13.48
N ALA A 17 43.01 10.76 -14.44
CA ALA A 17 43.41 11.50 -15.64
C ALA A 17 42.22 11.84 -16.54
N GLN A 18 41.18 11.01 -16.59
CA GLN A 18 39.91 11.35 -17.25
C GLN A 18 39.09 12.41 -16.51
N ALA A 19 39.28 12.56 -15.19
CA ALA A 19 38.54 13.51 -14.36
C ALA A 19 39.16 14.92 -14.34
N ASP A 20 40.46 15.07 -14.58
CA ASP A 20 41.19 16.35 -14.50
C ASP A 20 41.31 17.14 -15.83
N GLY A 21 40.49 16.84 -16.84
CA GLY A 21 40.44 17.59 -18.10
C GLY A 21 39.59 18.87 -18.02
N VAL A 22 40.21 20.00 -17.67
CA VAL A 22 39.62 21.37 -17.65
C VAL A 22 39.71 22.04 -19.06
N PRO A 23 38.81 22.97 -19.44
CA PRO A 23 38.49 23.31 -20.84
C PRO A 23 39.20 24.56 -21.40
N ALA A 24 38.96 24.81 -22.71
CA ALA A 24 39.06 26.05 -23.52
C ALA A 24 40.18 26.06 -24.60
N PRO A 25 40.18 27.01 -25.57
CA PRO A 25 39.09 27.51 -26.44
C PRO A 25 39.52 27.52 -27.93
N SER A 26 38.56 27.58 -28.87
CA SER A 26 38.85 28.15 -30.20
C SER A 26 37.57 28.41 -30.98
N ALA A 27 37.49 29.65 -31.46
CA ALA A 27 36.42 30.19 -32.27
C ALA A 27 36.57 29.79 -33.75
N ASP A 28 35.40 29.79 -34.40
CA ASP A 28 35.09 30.37 -35.71
C ASP A 28 34.93 29.45 -36.94
N ALA A 29 34.00 29.92 -37.79
CA ALA A 29 33.68 29.57 -39.17
C ALA A 29 32.68 28.42 -39.45
N GLY A 30 31.39 28.76 -39.33
CA GLY A 30 30.44 28.81 -40.45
C GLY A 30 30.26 27.61 -41.41
N ALA A 31 29.13 26.94 -41.31
CA ALA A 31 28.34 26.51 -42.46
C ALA A 31 26.85 26.60 -42.10
N SER A 32 26.12 27.34 -42.93
CA SER A 32 24.74 27.74 -42.78
C SER A 32 23.74 26.62 -43.11
N SER A 33 22.61 26.65 -42.38
CA SER A 33 21.22 26.44 -42.83
C SER A 33 20.89 25.23 -43.71
N ASP A 34 20.11 24.29 -43.17
CA ASP A 34 18.66 24.23 -43.40
C ASP A 34 18.07 22.92 -42.84
N ASP A 35 16.78 22.99 -42.57
CA ASP A 35 15.80 21.89 -42.48
C ASP A 35 15.17 21.67 -41.09
N ASP A 36 13.99 22.29 -41.01
CA ASP A 36 12.94 22.26 -40.02
C ASP A 36 12.57 20.84 -39.55
N GLY A 37 12.17 20.73 -38.28
CA GLY A 37 11.91 19.48 -37.58
C GLY A 37 10.66 18.71 -38.03
N GLU A 38 10.54 18.38 -39.32
CA GLU A 38 9.40 17.62 -39.86
C GLU A 38 9.75 16.44 -40.77
N THR A 39 11.03 16.06 -40.89
CA THR A 39 11.43 14.94 -41.76
C THR A 39 12.31 13.90 -41.05
N ILE A 40 11.97 12.62 -41.18
CA ILE A 40 12.80 11.51 -40.69
C ILE A 40 14.20 11.64 -41.30
N PRO A 41 15.29 11.59 -40.50
CA PRO A 41 16.64 11.67 -41.04
C PRO A 41 16.88 10.53 -42.04
N ARG A 42 17.37 10.86 -43.24
CA ARG A 42 17.53 9.92 -44.37
C ARG A 42 18.30 8.63 -44.02
N SER A 43 19.20 8.70 -43.05
CA SER A 43 19.94 7.53 -42.54
C SER A 43 19.03 6.45 -41.96
N LEU A 44 17.88 6.80 -41.37
CA LEU A 44 16.91 5.84 -40.83
C LEU A 44 16.05 5.21 -41.94
N LEU A 45 15.79 5.95 -43.02
CA LEU A 45 15.07 5.43 -44.19
C LEU A 45 15.93 4.43 -44.97
N GLU A 46 17.21 4.72 -45.18
CA GLU A 46 18.13 3.80 -45.86
C GLU A 46 18.33 2.50 -45.07
N GLN A 47 18.35 2.57 -43.73
CA GLN A 47 18.44 1.38 -42.88
C GLN A 47 17.16 0.53 -42.91
N SER A 48 15.99 1.14 -43.11
CA SER A 48 14.71 0.42 -43.28
C SER A 48 14.60 -0.31 -44.62
N GLN A 49 15.30 0.18 -45.66
CA GLN A 49 15.27 -0.43 -47.00
C GLN A 49 16.27 -1.57 -47.18
N GLN A 50 17.29 -1.69 -46.32
CA GLN A 50 18.28 -2.77 -46.38
C GLN A 50 17.82 -4.09 -45.70
N GLY A 51 16.62 -4.14 -45.12
CA GLY A 51 16.09 -5.32 -44.42
C GLY A 51 15.29 -6.32 -45.27
N GLY A 52 15.14 -6.11 -46.58
CA GLY A 52 14.28 -6.94 -47.44
C GLY A 52 15.04 -7.90 -48.35
N ALA A 53 15.39 -9.09 -47.85
CA ALA A 53 15.76 -10.23 -48.71
C ALA A 53 14.56 -11.20 -48.87
N PRO A 54 14.30 -11.77 -50.06
CA PRO A 54 13.07 -12.54 -50.32
C PRO A 54 13.12 -13.94 -49.68
N ALA A 55 11.98 -14.37 -49.13
CA ALA A 55 11.79 -15.70 -48.54
C ALA A 55 11.75 -16.83 -49.59
N PRO A 56 12.30 -18.03 -49.32
CA PRO A 56 12.02 -19.21 -50.13
C PRO A 56 10.66 -19.82 -49.72
N ALA A 57 9.87 -20.17 -50.73
CA ALA A 57 8.61 -20.86 -50.59
C ALA A 57 8.84 -22.35 -50.25
N GLY A 58 8.15 -22.86 -49.24
CA GLY A 58 8.11 -24.28 -48.90
C GLY A 58 7.04 -24.58 -47.86
N GLY A 59 5.97 -25.25 -48.30
CA GLY A 59 4.80 -25.57 -47.48
C GLY A 59 5.13 -26.55 -46.35
N GLY A 60 4.84 -26.14 -45.13
CA GLY A 60 4.80 -26.96 -43.92
C GLY A 60 3.98 -26.22 -42.87
N VAL A 61 3.00 -26.91 -42.26
CA VAL A 61 2.10 -26.32 -41.26
C VAL A 61 2.92 -25.93 -40.04
N ALA A 62 3.23 -24.63 -39.93
CA ALA A 62 3.92 -24.09 -38.77
C ALA A 62 2.92 -23.97 -37.61
N THR A 63 3.17 -24.71 -36.54
CA THR A 63 2.66 -24.33 -35.22
C THR A 63 3.17 -22.93 -34.92
N ILE A 64 2.27 -21.94 -34.95
CA ILE A 64 2.58 -20.55 -34.59
C ILE A 64 2.95 -20.55 -33.11
N ALA A 65 4.25 -20.48 -32.82
CA ALA A 65 4.72 -20.14 -31.49
C ALA A 65 4.14 -18.76 -31.10
N PRO A 66 3.70 -18.55 -29.85
CA PRO A 66 3.21 -17.24 -29.41
C PRO A 66 4.23 -16.17 -29.80
N PRO A 67 3.82 -15.04 -30.41
CA PRO A 67 4.77 -13.99 -30.73
C PRO A 67 5.44 -13.58 -29.42
N ALA A 68 6.76 -13.78 -29.34
CA ALA A 68 7.58 -13.28 -28.26
C ALA A 68 7.53 -11.74 -28.32
N MET A 69 6.48 -11.16 -27.73
CA MET A 69 6.34 -9.72 -27.56
C MET A 69 7.23 -9.28 -26.38
N ALA A 70 8.51 -9.60 -26.49
CA ALA A 70 9.57 -8.99 -25.72
C ALA A 70 10.11 -7.84 -26.58
N GLY A 71 9.97 -6.61 -26.10
CA GLY A 71 10.73 -5.50 -26.69
C GLY A 71 12.23 -5.80 -26.64
N PRO A 72 13.09 -5.01 -27.31
CA PRO A 72 14.55 -5.24 -27.40
C PRO A 72 15.31 -5.36 -26.06
N SER A 73 14.63 -5.22 -24.94
CA SER A 73 15.15 -5.31 -23.57
C SER A 73 14.39 -6.29 -22.66
N GLY A 74 13.55 -7.19 -23.19
CA GLY A 74 12.80 -8.15 -22.36
C GLY A 74 11.66 -7.55 -21.53
N ASN A 75 11.34 -6.27 -21.76
CA ASN A 75 10.28 -5.56 -21.06
C ASN A 75 8.94 -5.72 -21.79
N THR A 76 7.87 -6.05 -21.07
CA THR A 76 6.47 -6.16 -21.57
C THR A 76 5.83 -4.80 -21.88
N HIS A 77 6.59 -3.70 -21.78
CA HIS A 77 6.10 -2.35 -22.03
C HIS A 77 6.09 -2.04 -23.53
N ARG A 78 4.90 -1.76 -24.06
CA ARG A 78 4.70 -1.24 -25.42
C ARG A 78 5.19 0.22 -25.46
N LEU A 79 6.49 0.40 -25.74
CA LEU A 79 7.16 1.70 -25.97
C LEU A 79 6.71 2.31 -27.31
N LEU A 80 5.41 2.49 -27.51
CA LEU A 80 4.91 3.16 -28.71
C LEU A 80 4.77 4.64 -28.43
N THR A 81 5.54 5.39 -29.22
CA THR A 81 5.77 6.83 -29.25
C THR A 81 6.78 7.33 -28.22
N VAL A 82 7.97 7.65 -28.76
CA VAL A 82 9.01 8.41 -28.10
C VAL A 82 8.50 9.85 -27.94
N VAL A 83 7.74 10.10 -26.88
CA VAL A 83 7.58 11.44 -26.32
C VAL A 83 8.57 11.52 -25.16
N LYS A 84 9.34 12.61 -25.09
CA LYS A 84 10.32 12.87 -24.04
C LYS A 84 9.62 12.78 -22.67
N SER A 85 9.77 11.62 -22.02
CA SER A 85 9.15 11.30 -20.73
C SER A 85 9.90 12.04 -19.62
N GLY A 86 9.62 13.34 -19.49
CA GLY A 86 9.91 14.09 -18.29
C GLY A 86 8.57 14.42 -17.64
N SER A 87 8.25 13.73 -16.54
CA SER A 87 7.22 14.09 -15.54
C SER A 87 5.96 13.22 -15.40
N ILE A 88 5.61 12.28 -16.28
CA ILE A 88 4.33 11.54 -16.19
C ILE A 88 4.50 10.03 -15.91
N GLN A 89 5.67 9.59 -15.45
CA GLN A 89 5.83 8.25 -14.91
C GLN A 89 6.43 8.36 -13.52
N ASP A 90 5.69 7.89 -12.52
CA ASP A 90 6.27 7.51 -11.23
C ASP A 90 7.25 6.37 -11.53
N VAL A 91 8.51 6.73 -11.81
CA VAL A 91 9.59 5.78 -12.00
C VAL A 91 9.90 5.26 -10.60
N LYS A 92 9.10 4.29 -10.15
CA LYS A 92 9.42 3.51 -8.96
C LYS A 92 10.84 3.01 -9.17
N ALA A 93 11.77 3.40 -8.28
CA ALA A 93 13.21 3.19 -8.44
C ALA A 93 13.62 1.70 -8.54
N THR A 94 12.67 0.79 -8.32
CA THR A 94 12.84 -0.64 -8.54
C THR A 94 11.62 -1.14 -9.34
N PRO A 95 11.82 -1.70 -10.54
CA PRO A 95 10.77 -2.44 -11.24
C PRO A 95 10.33 -3.61 -10.36
N GLY A 96 9.20 -3.44 -9.67
CA GLY A 96 8.58 -4.53 -8.92
C GLY A 96 8.05 -5.59 -9.89
N ASP A 97 8.10 -6.86 -9.48
CA ASP A 97 7.49 -7.95 -10.23
C ASP A 97 5.97 -7.76 -10.24
N LYS A 98 5.42 -7.39 -11.41
CA LYS A 98 4.00 -7.10 -11.58
C LYS A 98 3.33 -8.30 -12.24
N VAL A 99 2.49 -8.98 -11.48
CA VAL A 99 1.64 -10.06 -11.99
C VAL A 99 0.30 -9.51 -12.48
N HIS A 100 -0.31 -10.20 -13.44
CA HIS A 100 -1.65 -9.86 -13.90
C HIS A 100 -2.66 -10.11 -12.76
N VAL A 101 -3.55 -9.13 -12.55
CA VAL A 101 -4.65 -9.17 -11.55
C VAL A 101 -5.48 -10.44 -11.69
N TRP A 102 -5.78 -10.80 -12.94
CA TRP A 102 -6.38 -12.07 -13.28
C TRP A 102 -5.29 -13.05 -13.74
N PRO A 103 -5.23 -14.29 -13.23
CA PRO A 103 -6.08 -14.88 -12.19
C PRO A 103 -5.56 -14.67 -10.75
N HIS A 104 -4.33 -14.19 -10.57
CA HIS A 104 -3.59 -14.30 -9.30
C HIS A 104 -4.25 -13.57 -8.12
N LEU A 105 -4.55 -12.28 -8.27
CA LEU A 105 -5.16 -11.49 -7.19
C LEU A 105 -6.62 -11.90 -6.98
N LEU A 106 -7.38 -12.06 -8.07
CA LEU A 106 -8.80 -12.40 -8.01
C LEU A 106 -9.03 -13.75 -7.32
N ALA A 107 -8.18 -14.75 -7.57
CA ALA A 107 -8.28 -16.05 -6.92
C ALA A 107 -8.03 -15.97 -5.41
N ALA A 108 -7.03 -15.19 -4.98
CA ALA A 108 -6.72 -14.99 -3.56
C ALA A 108 -7.86 -14.27 -2.83
N GLU A 109 -8.37 -13.17 -3.41
CA GLU A 109 -9.49 -12.40 -2.83
C GLU A 109 -10.79 -13.22 -2.77
N PHE A 110 -11.11 -13.95 -3.84
CA PHE A 110 -12.28 -14.83 -3.86
C PHE A 110 -12.16 -15.95 -2.81
N THR A 111 -10.97 -16.52 -2.63
CA THR A 111 -10.72 -17.53 -1.58
C THR A 111 -10.89 -16.94 -0.19
N ALA A 112 -10.36 -15.74 0.07
CA ALA A 112 -10.53 -15.04 1.34
C ALA A 112 -12.01 -14.71 1.61
N ALA A 113 -12.76 -14.28 0.60
CA ALA A 113 -14.19 -14.00 0.71
C ALA A 113 -15.00 -15.26 1.05
N LEU A 114 -14.73 -16.39 0.38
CA LEU A 114 -15.35 -17.67 0.70
C LEU A 114 -15.00 -18.13 2.12
N PHE A 115 -13.74 -17.96 2.54
CA PHE A 115 -13.30 -18.31 3.88
C PHE A 115 -14.03 -17.49 4.96
N ILE A 116 -14.11 -16.16 4.82
CA ILE A 116 -14.80 -15.29 5.77
C ILE A 116 -16.30 -15.62 5.81
N THR A 117 -16.92 -15.89 4.65
CA THR A 117 -18.33 -16.27 4.57
C THR A 117 -18.58 -17.61 5.26
N ALA A 118 -17.76 -18.62 4.98
CA ALA A 118 -17.87 -19.93 5.61
C ALA A 118 -17.64 -19.84 7.13
N PHE A 119 -16.63 -19.08 7.57
CA PHE A 119 -16.37 -18.81 8.98
C PHE A 119 -17.60 -18.19 9.67
N ALA A 120 -18.18 -17.14 9.09
CA ALA A 120 -19.36 -16.47 9.65
C ALA A 120 -20.57 -17.41 9.73
N LEU A 121 -20.81 -18.22 8.69
CA LEU A 121 -21.89 -19.21 8.68
C LEU A 121 -21.69 -20.29 9.75
N VAL A 122 -20.50 -20.88 9.83
CA VAL A 122 -20.17 -21.91 10.83
C VAL A 122 -20.27 -21.33 12.23
N PHE A 123 -19.74 -20.14 12.47
CA PHE A 123 -19.84 -19.45 13.76
C PHE A 123 -21.31 -19.21 14.16
N SER A 124 -22.15 -18.77 13.21
CA SER A 124 -23.58 -18.54 13.43
C SER A 124 -24.38 -19.80 13.75
N LEU A 125 -23.90 -21.00 13.38
CA LEU A 125 -24.56 -22.26 13.74
C LEU A 125 -24.37 -22.59 15.23
N PHE A 126 -23.23 -22.20 15.81
CA PHE A 126 -22.89 -22.51 17.20
C PHE A 126 -23.28 -21.39 18.17
N ILE A 127 -23.23 -20.13 17.73
CA ILE A 127 -23.47 -18.96 18.57
C ILE A 127 -24.75 -18.26 18.13
N ASN A 128 -25.81 -18.42 18.93
CA ASN A 128 -27.05 -17.68 18.75
C ASN A 128 -26.86 -16.23 19.22
N ALA A 129 -27.20 -15.27 18.37
CA ALA A 129 -27.34 -13.88 18.78
C ALA A 129 -28.74 -13.68 19.38
N PRO A 130 -28.88 -13.51 20.71
CA PRO A 130 -30.19 -13.29 21.31
C PRO A 130 -30.76 -11.95 20.81
N LEU A 131 -31.93 -11.99 20.19
CA LEU A 131 -32.68 -10.78 19.87
C LEU A 131 -33.43 -10.32 21.10
N LEU A 132 -33.42 -9.00 21.33
CA LEU A 132 -34.25 -8.36 22.35
C LEU A 132 -35.72 -8.33 21.90
N GLU A 133 -36.62 -8.09 22.86
CA GLU A 133 -38.04 -7.85 22.58
C GLU A 133 -38.25 -6.62 21.69
N LEU A 134 -39.46 -6.49 21.13
CA LEU A 134 -39.84 -5.31 20.36
C LEU A 134 -39.67 -4.05 21.21
N ALA A 135 -39.19 -2.98 20.57
CA ALA A 135 -38.85 -1.74 21.25
C ALA A 135 -40.05 -1.16 22.03
N ASN A 136 -39.83 -0.91 23.32
CA ASN A 136 -40.80 -0.28 24.21
C ASN A 136 -40.29 1.09 24.66
N HIS A 137 -40.96 2.16 24.27
CA HIS A 137 -40.57 3.53 24.64
C HIS A 137 -40.66 3.82 26.14
N ASN A 138 -41.46 3.05 26.89
CA ASN A 138 -41.65 3.22 28.33
C ASN A 138 -40.67 2.40 29.18
N ALA A 139 -39.80 1.59 28.57
CA ALA A 139 -38.87 0.71 29.28
C ALA A 139 -37.46 0.79 28.67
N THR A 140 -36.49 1.24 29.46
CA THR A 140 -35.08 1.19 29.07
C THR A 140 -34.46 -0.13 29.53
N PRO A 141 -33.91 -0.94 28.62
CA PRO A 141 -33.22 -2.17 28.99
C PRO A 141 -32.08 -1.89 29.99
N ASN A 142 -31.99 -2.71 31.03
CA ASN A 142 -30.92 -2.62 32.03
C ASN A 142 -30.24 -3.98 32.14
N PRO A 143 -28.93 -4.10 31.83
CA PRO A 143 -27.98 -3.06 31.43
C PRO A 143 -28.07 -2.65 29.96
N SER A 144 -28.05 -1.35 29.69
CA SER A 144 -28.02 -0.81 28.33
C SER A 144 -26.59 -0.81 27.77
N LYS A 145 -26.03 -1.99 27.48
CA LYS A 145 -24.70 -2.12 26.84
C LYS A 145 -24.81 -1.80 25.34
N ALA A 146 -23.92 -0.95 24.85
CA ALA A 146 -23.77 -0.67 23.43
C ALA A 146 -23.15 -1.88 22.70
N PRO A 147 -23.28 -1.96 21.37
CA PRO A 147 -22.54 -2.93 20.57
C PRO A 147 -21.03 -2.88 20.85
N TRP A 148 -20.34 -4.01 20.75
CA TRP A 148 -18.93 -4.17 21.15
C TRP A 148 -17.97 -3.13 20.54
N TYR A 149 -18.23 -2.67 19.31
CA TYR A 149 -17.44 -1.65 18.61
C TYR A 149 -17.65 -0.23 19.15
N PHE A 150 -18.72 0.02 19.91
CA PHE A 150 -18.99 1.28 20.62
C PHE A 150 -18.80 1.18 22.13
N LEU A 151 -18.59 -0.03 22.66
CA LEU A 151 -18.52 -0.25 24.10
C LEU A 151 -17.37 0.52 24.76
N GLY A 152 -16.21 0.61 24.09
CA GLY A 152 -15.10 1.41 24.60
C GLY A 152 -15.42 2.92 24.69
N LEU A 153 -16.25 3.42 23.76
CA LEU A 153 -16.72 4.80 23.78
C LEU A 153 -17.71 4.98 24.93
N GLN A 154 -18.65 4.04 25.09
CA GLN A 154 -19.60 4.05 26.19
C GLN A 154 -18.89 4.04 27.56
N GLU A 155 -17.81 3.29 27.70
CA GLU A 155 -16.99 3.29 28.91
C GLU A 155 -16.41 4.68 29.20
N LEU A 156 -15.92 5.38 28.16
CA LEU A 156 -15.44 6.76 28.28
C LEU A 156 -16.56 7.74 28.69
N LEU A 157 -17.79 7.53 28.21
CA LEU A 157 -18.98 8.33 28.58
C LEU A 157 -19.36 8.20 30.06
N THR A 158 -18.87 7.18 30.77
CA THR A 158 -19.11 7.08 32.22
C THR A 158 -18.18 7.97 33.05
N MET A 159 -17.03 8.34 32.48
CA MET A 159 -15.98 9.09 33.18
C MET A 159 -16.02 10.58 32.86
N PHE A 160 -16.54 10.95 31.70
CA PHE A 160 -16.54 12.33 31.19
C PHE A 160 -17.96 12.77 30.80
N ASP A 161 -18.14 14.10 30.70
CA ASP A 161 -19.39 14.67 30.16
C ASP A 161 -19.68 14.14 28.74
N PRO A 162 -20.94 13.82 28.41
CA PRO A 162 -21.31 13.23 27.12
C PRO A 162 -20.83 14.03 25.89
N MET A 163 -20.80 15.36 25.96
CA MET A 163 -20.32 16.19 24.85
C MET A 163 -18.82 15.99 24.62
N ILE A 164 -18.05 15.91 25.72
CA ILE A 164 -16.60 15.75 25.66
C ILE A 164 -16.23 14.33 25.20
N ALA A 165 -16.83 13.32 25.84
CA ALA A 165 -16.53 11.92 25.59
C ALA A 165 -17.00 11.44 24.21
N GLY A 166 -18.22 11.82 23.81
CA GLY A 166 -18.86 11.33 22.60
C GLY A 166 -18.54 12.13 21.35
N VAL A 167 -18.29 13.44 21.47
CA VAL A 167 -18.15 14.33 20.31
C VAL A 167 -16.76 14.95 20.25
N THR A 168 -16.32 15.63 21.31
CA THR A 168 -15.07 16.40 21.28
C THR A 168 -13.84 15.50 21.13
N ILE A 169 -13.69 14.46 21.96
CA ILE A 169 -12.51 13.59 21.93
C ILE A 169 -12.42 12.82 20.59
N PRO A 170 -13.47 12.10 20.13
CA PRO A 170 -13.43 11.44 18.82
C PRO A 170 -13.24 12.43 17.67
N GLY A 171 -13.87 13.61 17.76
CA GLY A 171 -13.73 14.67 16.75
C GLY A 171 -12.29 15.17 16.62
N ILE A 172 -11.60 15.43 17.74
CA ILE A 172 -10.19 15.81 17.73
C ILE A 172 -9.33 14.69 17.15
N VAL A 173 -9.57 13.43 17.51
CA VAL A 173 -8.82 12.28 16.96
C VAL A 173 -8.99 12.18 15.44
N LEU A 174 -10.21 12.36 14.93
CA LEU A 174 -10.46 12.33 13.48
C LEU A 174 -9.78 13.51 12.75
N VAL A 175 -9.79 14.71 13.34
CA VAL A 175 -9.08 15.86 12.78
C VAL A 175 -7.57 15.60 12.77
N LEU A 176 -7.00 15.11 13.88
CA LEU A 176 -5.57 14.74 13.95
C LEU A 176 -5.21 13.64 12.95
N LEU A 177 -6.08 12.65 12.75
CA LEU A 177 -5.90 11.61 11.75
C LEU A 177 -5.96 12.18 10.33
N GLY A 178 -6.83 13.16 10.06
CA GLY A 178 -6.84 13.91 8.80
C GLY A 178 -5.56 14.71 8.55
N PHE A 179 -4.92 15.19 9.62
CA PHE A 179 -3.60 15.83 9.56
C PHE A 179 -2.42 14.85 9.58
N ALA A 180 -2.65 13.54 9.78
CA ALA A 180 -1.60 12.53 9.81
C ALA A 180 -0.62 12.57 8.64
N PRO A 181 -1.03 12.73 7.35
CA PRO A 181 -0.08 12.80 6.24
C PRO A 181 0.83 14.04 6.26
N TYR A 182 0.48 15.07 7.02
CA TYR A 182 1.29 16.29 7.14
C TYR A 182 2.22 16.25 8.36
N ILE A 183 1.82 15.53 9.41
CA ILE A 183 2.57 15.34 10.64
C ILE A 183 3.66 14.28 10.44
N ASP A 184 3.32 13.16 9.81
CA ASP A 184 4.27 12.09 9.54
C ASP A 184 5.04 12.35 8.24
N ARG A 185 6.24 12.91 8.39
CA ARG A 185 7.17 13.19 7.28
C ARG A 185 8.17 12.07 7.03
N ASN A 186 7.96 10.87 7.58
CA ASN A 186 8.92 9.79 7.39
C ASN A 186 9.00 9.37 5.92
N PRO A 187 10.18 9.43 5.26
CA PRO A 187 10.31 9.09 3.84
C PRO A 187 10.21 7.58 3.58
N SER A 188 10.42 6.75 4.60
CA SER A 188 10.31 5.29 4.52
C SER A 188 8.95 4.81 5.02
N ASN A 189 8.37 3.82 4.34
CA ASN A 189 7.17 3.13 4.79
C ASN A 189 7.50 1.84 5.55
N ALA A 190 8.78 1.50 5.72
CA ALA A 190 9.17 0.28 6.41
C ALA A 190 8.76 0.34 7.90
N PRO A 191 8.17 -0.72 8.46
CA PRO A 191 7.78 -0.74 9.88
C PRO A 191 8.95 -0.49 10.84
N GLU A 192 10.17 -0.89 10.45
CA GLU A 192 11.39 -0.69 11.24
C GLU A 192 11.79 0.78 11.39
N ASP A 193 11.44 1.63 10.43
CA ASP A 193 11.76 3.06 10.45
C ASP A 193 10.68 3.88 11.17
N ARG A 194 9.51 3.28 11.44
CA ARG A 194 8.33 3.96 12.03
C ARG A 194 8.00 3.48 13.45
N LYS A 195 9.00 2.97 14.19
CA LYS A 195 8.83 2.41 15.54
C LYS A 195 8.08 3.35 16.49
N PHE A 196 8.35 4.65 16.44
CA PHE A 196 7.65 5.64 17.26
C PHE A 196 6.15 5.71 16.93
N ALA A 197 5.79 5.89 15.66
CA ALA A 197 4.38 5.94 15.23
C ALA A 197 3.65 4.63 15.54
N ILE A 198 4.30 3.48 15.31
CA ILE A 198 3.75 2.15 15.63
C ILE A 198 3.57 1.99 17.14
N SER A 199 4.49 2.50 17.96
CA SER A 199 4.35 2.43 19.43
C SER A 199 3.16 3.26 19.92
N ILE A 200 2.97 4.47 19.40
CA ILE A 200 1.80 5.32 19.70
C ILE A 200 0.52 4.63 19.26
N GLN A 201 0.48 4.08 18.03
CA GLN A 201 -0.68 3.36 17.52
C GLN A 201 -1.00 2.13 18.40
N THR A 202 0.04 1.44 18.87
CA THR A 202 -0.13 0.28 19.76
C THR A 202 -0.70 0.70 21.11
N ILE A 203 -0.19 1.77 21.72
CA ILE A 203 -0.75 2.34 22.96
C ILE A 203 -2.21 2.75 22.75
N HIS A 204 -2.53 3.38 21.62
CA HIS A 204 -3.90 3.74 21.27
C HIS A 204 -4.81 2.51 21.16
N LEU A 205 -4.38 1.45 20.49
CA LEU A 205 -5.15 0.20 20.39
C LEU A 205 -5.31 -0.49 21.76
N MET A 206 -4.27 -0.50 22.59
CA MET A 206 -4.33 -1.06 23.94
C MET A 206 -5.26 -0.27 24.85
N PHE A 207 -5.26 1.06 24.77
CA PHE A 207 -6.20 1.92 25.47
C PHE A 207 -7.65 1.55 25.14
N TRP A 208 -7.99 1.46 23.85
CA TRP A 208 -9.35 1.08 23.43
C TRP A 208 -9.71 -0.36 23.78
N ALA A 209 -8.77 -1.30 23.64
CA ALA A 209 -8.98 -2.69 24.01
C ALA A 209 -9.30 -2.83 25.51
N VAL A 210 -8.57 -2.11 26.38
CA VAL A 210 -8.83 -2.11 27.82
C VAL A 210 -10.21 -1.54 28.14
N LEU A 211 -10.62 -0.44 27.52
CA LEU A 211 -11.98 0.11 27.71
C LEU A 211 -13.07 -0.87 27.28
N VAL A 212 -12.89 -1.56 26.15
CA VAL A 212 -13.83 -2.60 25.70
C VAL A 212 -13.86 -3.79 26.66
N ILE A 213 -12.72 -4.21 27.23
CA ILE A 213 -12.69 -5.28 28.23
C ILE A 213 -13.44 -4.86 29.49
N ILE A 214 -13.22 -3.64 29.98
CA ILE A 214 -13.92 -3.10 31.16
C ILE A 214 -15.43 -3.04 30.89
N GLY A 215 -15.84 -2.44 29.77
CA GLY A 215 -17.24 -2.34 29.38
C GLY A 215 -17.92 -3.70 29.22
N SER A 216 -17.18 -4.74 28.82
CA SER A 216 -17.73 -6.07 28.55
C SER A 216 -17.97 -6.83 29.85
N PHE A 217 -16.97 -6.87 30.73
CA PHE A 217 -16.91 -7.78 31.87
C PHE A 217 -17.13 -7.11 33.23
N PHE A 218 -16.80 -5.83 33.37
CA PHE A 218 -16.83 -5.11 34.65
C PHE A 218 -18.05 -4.19 34.79
N ARG A 219 -18.96 -4.18 33.81
CA ARG A 219 -20.19 -3.38 33.83
C ARG A 219 -21.42 -4.26 34.05
N GLY A 220 -22.09 -4.01 35.18
CA GLY A 220 -23.28 -4.72 35.64
C GLY A 220 -24.56 -3.87 35.56
N GLN A 221 -25.50 -4.11 36.48
CA GLN A 221 -26.77 -3.38 36.55
C GLN A 221 -26.56 -1.86 36.64
N GLY A 222 -27.34 -1.10 35.88
CA GLY A 222 -27.23 0.34 35.73
C GLY A 222 -25.93 0.80 35.05
N PHE A 223 -25.20 -0.12 34.40
CA PHE A 223 -23.84 0.11 33.90
C PHE A 223 -22.87 0.53 35.03
N ASN A 224 -23.13 0.11 36.27
CA ASN A 224 -22.23 0.33 37.40
C ASN A 224 -21.04 -0.64 37.34
N PHE A 225 -19.93 -0.22 37.94
CA PHE A 225 -18.76 -1.07 38.08
C PHE A 225 -19.07 -2.23 39.05
N THR A 226 -18.88 -3.47 38.58
CA THR A 226 -19.03 -4.69 39.38
C THR A 226 -17.87 -5.61 39.10
N TYR A 227 -17.45 -6.38 40.10
CA TYR A 227 -16.43 -7.39 39.87
C TYR A 227 -17.03 -8.61 39.19
N PRO A 228 -16.35 -9.19 38.17
CA PRO A 228 -16.92 -10.28 37.39
C PRO A 228 -17.13 -11.57 38.19
N TRP A 229 -16.41 -11.76 39.29
CA TRP A 229 -16.59 -12.91 40.19
C TRP A 229 -17.73 -12.74 41.20
N ASP A 230 -18.21 -11.53 41.45
CA ASP A 230 -19.36 -11.29 42.34
C ASP A 230 -20.69 -11.62 41.63
N THR A 231 -20.73 -11.39 40.31
CA THR A 231 -21.94 -11.57 39.48
C THR A 231 -21.95 -12.90 38.72
N GLY A 232 -20.77 -13.53 38.56
CA GLY A 232 -20.56 -14.70 37.70
C GLY A 232 -20.69 -14.39 36.20
N LEU A 233 -20.07 -15.19 35.33
CA LEU A 233 -20.12 -14.97 33.86
C LEU A 233 -21.55 -14.98 33.30
N HIS A 234 -22.43 -15.82 33.87
CA HIS A 234 -23.84 -15.94 33.48
C HIS A 234 -24.69 -14.71 33.86
N GLY A 235 -24.27 -13.91 34.84
CA GLY A 235 -24.96 -12.67 35.21
C GLY A 235 -24.58 -11.47 34.32
N ILE A 236 -23.46 -11.56 33.59
CA ILE A 236 -22.88 -10.46 32.80
C ILE A 236 -23.35 -10.49 31.36
N PHE A 237 -23.44 -11.71 30.82
CA PHE A 237 -24.02 -12.02 29.53
C PHE A 237 -25.27 -12.80 29.87
N HIS A 238 -26.45 -12.18 29.78
CA HIS A 238 -27.75 -12.83 29.95
C HIS A 238 -27.94 -13.89 28.84
N LEU A 239 -27.17 -14.97 28.91
CA LEU A 239 -27.16 -16.17 28.08
C LEU A 239 -28.08 -17.22 28.71
#